data_AF-A0A5V0BWN7-F1
#
_entry.id   AF-A0A5V0BWN7-F1
#
_cell.length_a   1.000
_cell.length_b   1.000
_cell.length_c   1.000
_cell.angle_alpha   90.00
_cell.angle_beta   90.00
_cell.angle_gamma   90.00
#
_symmetry.space_group_name_H-M   'P 1'
#
loop_
_entity.id
_entity.type
_entity.pdbx_description
1 polymer ?
#
loop_
_entity_poly.entity_id
_entity_poly.type
_entity_poly.pdbx_seq_one_letter_code
_entity_poly.pdbx_strand_id
1 'polypeptide(L)' 'LGEFNAKPLYAQLEAELLEAVNNTGIGPLGMGGRITALGVHVDYYPCHITALPVAINFQCNASRHASEII' A
#
# COMPACT_ATOMS: atom_id res chain seq x y z
N LEU A 1 -10.45 -1.11 1.22
CA LEU A 1 -9.87 -0.23 2.26
C LEU A 1 -9.13 0.86 1.51
N GLY A 2 -9.46 2.14 1.76
CA GLY A 2 -8.96 3.23 0.92
C GLY A 2 -9.50 3.21 -0.50
N GLU A 3 -8.98 4.10 -1.34
CA GLU A 3 -9.27 4.21 -2.77
C GLU A 3 -8.05 3.73 -3.57
N PHE A 4 -8.30 2.99 -4.66
CA PHE A 4 -7.23 2.55 -5.57
C PHE A 4 -6.80 3.69 -6.50
N ASN A 5 -5.59 3.60 -7.02
CA ASN A 5 -5.09 4.62 -7.92
C ASN A 5 -5.95 4.72 -9.19
N ALA A 6 -6.32 5.95 -9.59
CA ALA A 6 -7.13 6.17 -10.79
C ALA A 6 -6.40 5.78 -12.10
N LYS A 7 -5.06 5.70 -12.09
CA LYS A 7 -4.26 5.30 -13.24
C LYS A 7 -4.12 3.77 -13.28
N PRO A 8 -4.54 3.10 -14.38
CA PRO A 8 -4.54 1.63 -14.46
C PRO A 8 -3.19 0.96 -14.16
N LEU A 9 -2.08 1.57 -14.60
CA LEU A 9 -0.74 1.05 -14.35
C LEU A 9 -0.42 0.93 -12.85
N TYR A 10 -0.75 1.95 -12.06
CA TYR A 10 -0.46 1.94 -10.63
C TYR A 10 -1.48 1.12 -9.85
N ALA A 11 -2.74 1.06 -10.29
CA ALA A 11 -3.73 0.16 -9.71
C ALA A 11 -3.35 -1.32 -9.87
N GLN A 12 -2.76 -1.69 -11.02
CA GLN A 12 -2.21 -3.03 -11.23
C GLN A 12 -1.02 -3.29 -10.29
N LEU A 13 -0.12 -2.32 -10.17
CA LEU A 13 1.01 -2.42 -9.25
C LEU A 13 0.57 -2.56 -7.78
N GLU A 14 -0.48 -1.85 -7.36
CA GLU A 14 -1.08 -1.98 -6.03
C GLU A 14 -1.57 -3.42 -5.77
N ALA A 15 -2.24 -4.02 -6.76
CA ALA A 15 -2.72 -5.40 -6.67
C ALA A 15 -1.58 -6.43 -6.62
N GLU A 16 -0.57 -6.28 -7.49
CA GLU A 16 0.61 -7.15 -7.53
C GLU A 16 1.39 -7.09 -6.20
N LEU A 17 1.59 -5.89 -5.66
CA LEU A 17 2.28 -5.69 -4.38
C LEU A 17 1.49 -6.28 -3.22
N LEU A 18 0.17 -6.12 -3.20
CA LEU A 18 -0.68 -6.70 -2.17
C LEU A 18 -0.61 -8.24 -2.18
N GLU A 19 -0.64 -8.86 -3.36
CA GLU A 19 -0.46 -10.31 -3.50
C GLU A 19 0.93 -10.73 -3.02
N ALA A 20 1.98 -10.05 -3.48
CA ALA A 20 3.36 -10.35 -3.10
C ALA A 20 3.57 -10.26 -1.58
N VAL A 21 3.05 -9.22 -0.94
CA VAL A 21 3.14 -9.03 0.52
C VAL A 21 2.39 -10.13 1.27
N ASN A 22 1.21 -10.53 0.82
CA ASN A 22 0.46 -11.61 1.47
C ASN A 22 1.11 -12.98 1.27
N ASN A 23 1.77 -13.20 0.14
CA ASN A 23 2.52 -14.43 -0.15
C ASN A 23 3.80 -14.59 0.69
N THR A 24 4.25 -13.55 1.40
CA THR A 24 5.38 -13.66 2.34
C THR A 24 5.11 -14.58 3.53
N GLY A 25 3.83 -14.82 3.86
CA GLY A 25 3.44 -15.69 4.98
C GLY A 25 3.67 -15.10 6.37
N ILE A 26 4.08 -13.83 6.47
CA ILE A 26 4.34 -13.13 7.74
C ILE A 26 3.08 -13.08 8.61
N GLY A 27 1.91 -12.86 7.99
CA GLY A 27 0.62 -12.83 8.67
C GLY A 27 0.43 -11.64 9.62
N PRO A 28 -0.71 -11.59 10.31
CA PRO A 28 -1.04 -10.47 11.19
C PRO A 28 -0.06 -10.43 12.38
N LEU A 29 0.48 -9.24 12.67
CA LEU A 29 1.44 -9.01 13.76
C LEU A 29 2.70 -9.90 13.70
N GLY A 30 3.02 -10.49 12.54
CA GLY A 30 4.17 -11.39 12.39
C GLY A 30 3.97 -12.77 13.00
N MET A 31 2.73 -13.17 13.31
CA MET A 31 2.42 -14.47 13.93
C MET A 31 2.28 -15.62 12.92
N GLY A 32 2.63 -15.37 11.65
CA GLY A 32 2.38 -16.28 10.54
C GLY A 32 0.94 -16.19 10.03
N GLY A 33 0.73 -16.60 8.78
CA GLY A 33 -0.60 -16.73 8.21
C GLY A 33 -0.72 -16.21 6.78
N ARG A 34 -1.95 -16.11 6.28
CA ARG A 34 -2.23 -15.78 4.87
C ARG A 34 -2.31 -14.28 4.57
N ILE A 35 -2.66 -13.46 5.56
CA ILE A 35 -2.95 -12.04 5.35
C ILE A 35 -2.01 -11.20 6.20
N THR A 36 -1.03 -10.59 5.55
CA THR A 36 -0.06 -9.65 6.14
C THR A 36 -0.56 -8.21 5.97
N ALA A 37 -1.11 -7.87 4.81
CA ALA A 37 -1.62 -6.53 4.50
C ALA A 37 -3.05 -6.59 3.98
N LEU A 38 -3.84 -5.57 4.31
CA LEU A 38 -5.23 -5.44 3.87
C LEU A 38 -5.39 -4.59 2.59
N GLY A 39 -4.35 -3.84 2.23
CA GLY A 39 -4.30 -2.97 1.06
C GLY A 39 -2.91 -2.38 0.90
N VAL A 40 -2.58 -2.03 -0.35
CA VAL A 40 -1.37 -1.31 -0.73
C VAL A 40 -1.82 -0.16 -1.61
N HIS A 41 -1.28 1.03 -1.37
CA HIS A 41 -1.55 2.22 -2.17
C HIS A 41 -0.24 2.79 -2.68
N VAL A 42 -0.21 3.19 -3.95
CA VAL A 42 0.99 3.70 -4.62
C VAL A 42 0.73 5.10 -5.16
N ASP A 43 1.47 6.05 -4.64
CA ASP A 43 1.60 7.39 -5.21
C ASP A 43 2.87 7.50 -6.05
N TYR A 44 2.76 8.22 -7.16
CA TYR A 44 3.85 8.44 -8.09
C TYR A 44 4.07 9.93 -8.33
N TYR A 45 5.35 10.33 -8.30
CA TYR A 45 5.80 11.69 -8.55
C TYR A 45 7.02 11.69 -9.48
N PRO A 46 7.18 12.71 -10.33
CA PRO A 46 8.36 12.83 -11.19
C PRO A 46 9.62 13.00 -10.35
N CYS A 47 10.73 12.42 -10.80
CA CYS A 47 12.03 12.54 -10.17
C CYS A 47 13.13 12.83 -11.21
N HIS A 48 14.29 13.30 -10.74
CA HIS A 48 15.45 13.54 -11.61
C HIS A 48 15.98 12.20 -12.16
N ILE A 49 16.44 12.14 -13.41
CA ILE A 49 16.84 10.87 -14.04
C ILE A 49 17.94 10.10 -13.27
N THR A 50 18.78 10.83 -12.51
CA THR A 50 19.86 10.24 -11.69
C THR A 50 19.44 9.88 -10.27
N ALA A 51 18.17 10.05 -9.90
CA ALA A 51 17.67 9.80 -8.55
C ALA A 51 16.26 9.18 -8.58
N LEU A 52 16.07 8.10 -7.83
CA LEU A 52 14.75 7.48 -7.64
C LEU A 52 14.42 7.44 -6.14
N PRO A 53 13.83 8.52 -5.59
CA PRO A 53 13.38 8.52 -4.20
C PRO A 53 12.18 7.59 -4.05
N VAL A 54 12.24 6.70 -3.06
CA VAL A 54 11.16 5.77 -2.72
C VAL A 54 10.90 5.86 -1.22
N ALA A 55 9.63 5.99 -0.85
CA ALA A 55 9.18 5.99 0.53
C ALA A 55 8.14 4.90 0.73
N ILE A 56 8.17 4.24 1.89
CA ILE A 56 7.21 3.22 2.29
C ILE A 56 6.67 3.62 3.65
N ASN A 57 5.35 3.60 3.79
CA ASN A 57 4.64 3.89 5.03
C ASN A 57 3.70 2.72 5.37
N PHE A 58 3.54 2.42 6.65
CA PHE A 58 2.66 1.39 7.16
C PHE A 58 1.58 2.00 8.04
N GLN A 59 0.32 1.75 7.70
CA GLN A 59 -0.81 2.03 8.57
C GLN A 59 -1.05 0.82 9.47
N CYS A 60 -1.14 1.04 10.79
CA CYS A 60 -1.39 -0.03 11.74
C CYS A 60 -2.88 -0.40 11.81
N ASN A 61 -3.21 -1.38 12.65
CA ASN A 61 -4.59 -1.81 12.87
C ASN A 61 -5.53 -0.68 13.37
N ALA A 62 -4.98 0.38 13.99
CA ALA A 62 -5.75 1.55 14.42
C ALA A 62 -5.92 2.57 13.29
N SER A 63 -6.51 2.15 12.16
CA SER A 63 -6.80 3.00 11.00
C SER A 63 -7.91 4.00 11.32
N ARG A 64 -7.52 5.21 11.73
CA ARG A 64 -8.42 6.27 12.20
C ARG A 64 -8.33 7.47 11.26
N HIS A 65 -9.42 7.76 10.56
CA HIS A 65 -9.54 8.90 9.64
C HIS A 65 -10.92 9.54 9.80
N ALA A 66 -10.99 10.86 9.69
CA ALA A 66 -12.22 11.63 9.68
C ALA A 66 -12.08 12.79 8.68
N SER A 67 -13.15 13.11 7.97
CA SER A 67 -13.24 14.25 7.05
C SER A 67 -14.61 14.91 7.23
N GLU A 68 -14.66 16.24 7.16
CA GLU A 68 -15.89 17.03 7.12
C GLU A 68 -15.79 18.09 6.03
N ILE A 69 -16.94 18.45 5.45
CA ILE A 69 -17.08 19.55 4.51
C ILE A 69 -17.89 20.62 5.24
N ILE A 70 -17.27 21.80 5.44
CA ILE A 70 -17.90 22.97 6.09
C ILE A 70 -18.63 23.80 5.04
#